data_AF-A0A7W5H2Y4-F1
#
_entry.id   AF-A0A7W5H2Y4-F1
#
_cell.length_a   1.000
_cell.length_b   1.000
_cell.length_c   1.000
_cell.angle_alpha   90.00
_cell.angle_beta   90.00
_cell.angle_gamma   90.00
#
_symmetry.space_group_name_H-M   'P 1'
#
loop_
_entity.id
_entity.type
_entity.pdbx_description
1 polymer ?
#
loop_
_entity_poly.entity_id
_entity_poly.type
_entity_poly.pdbx_seq_one_letter_code
_entity_poly.pdbx_strand_id
1 'polypeptide(L)'
;MKEILTPEGYWQNGVYYYYLKDHQGNNTEVLNQAKQVMEYSDYYPDGMRFEESTSNSAALPYRYNGKELESMNGLNQYDYGARRRETGIPVWTTVDPLCEKYYGVSPYAYCVNNPINNVDPNGEEIWIYYHDADNNLQKIQYTQGMKYTGDNAFVSASINVLNQMNSTKNGELVLGTLVGSKNKFDFTNTFAKDRHGNDMKNVLSFEKSKNGGGEIHAGALMTNIDEGEKLVSAAHESFHGYQYEMGQTMGGSMATVNNEVGAYLFGRAVYYSYKIIRGEGYANMPWGNGTELGKNYEDAMDALIGSRNFNLTQYQAAINSFLQGSAVNVSTTNIPGMGIYTTNHFKTDPTLTNPLIKTFFPLLP
;
A
#
# COMPACT_ATOMS: atom_id res chain seq x y z
N MET A 1 4.82 29.96 13.28
CA MET A 1 4.20 28.64 13.57
C MET A 1 4.70 27.69 12.49
N LYS A 2 5.12 26.47 12.85
CA LYS A 2 5.76 25.48 11.95
C LYS A 2 4.87 25.17 10.75
N GLU A 3 5.48 25.11 9.58
CA GLU A 3 4.89 24.58 8.36
C GLU A 3 4.48 23.11 8.55
N ILE A 4 3.31 22.73 8.04
CA ILE A 4 2.80 21.35 8.07
C ILE A 4 2.67 20.88 6.63
N LEU A 5 3.40 19.83 6.29
CA LEU A 5 3.45 19.27 4.94
C LEU A 5 2.42 18.13 4.80
N THR A 6 1.80 18.03 3.63
CA THR A 6 0.88 16.95 3.26
C THR A 6 1.15 16.51 1.82
N PRO A 7 0.68 15.33 1.39
CA PRO A 7 0.88 14.88 0.01
C PRO A 7 0.31 15.85 -1.05
N GLU A 8 -0.77 16.57 -0.73
CA GLU A 8 -1.48 17.44 -1.68
C GLU A 8 -1.19 18.94 -1.50
N GLY A 9 -0.27 19.29 -0.60
CA GLY A 9 -0.04 20.68 -0.27
C GLY A 9 0.64 20.90 1.06
N TYR A 10 0.57 22.11 1.56
CA TYR A 10 1.13 22.47 2.86
C TYR A 10 0.33 23.56 3.54
N TRP A 11 0.36 23.56 4.87
CA TRP A 11 -0.23 24.60 5.69
C TRP A 11 0.86 25.47 6.29
N GLN A 12 0.79 26.77 6.03
CA GLN A 12 1.76 27.73 6.52
C GLN A 12 1.05 29.03 6.93
N ASN A 13 1.33 29.50 8.14
CA ASN A 13 0.82 30.78 8.67
C ASN A 13 -0.71 30.95 8.57
N GLY A 14 -1.49 29.90 8.81
CA GLY A 14 -2.96 29.99 8.75
C GLY A 14 -3.57 29.72 7.37
N VAL A 15 -2.76 29.59 6.32
CA VAL A 15 -3.20 29.40 4.94
C VAL A 15 -2.77 28.03 4.44
N TYR A 16 -3.69 27.31 3.79
CA TYR A 16 -3.35 26.07 3.07
C TYR A 16 -3.01 26.38 1.61
N TYR A 17 -1.99 25.72 1.11
CA TYR A 17 -1.51 25.79 -0.25
C TYR A 17 -1.65 24.43 -0.90
N TYR A 18 -2.21 24.37 -2.09
CA TYR A 18 -2.51 23.15 -2.85
C TYR A 18 -1.49 22.94 -3.95
N TYR A 19 -1.03 21.71 -4.13
CA TYR A 19 -0.21 21.32 -5.28
C TYR A 19 -1.08 20.88 -6.45
N LEU A 20 -0.82 21.41 -7.64
CA LEU A 20 -1.29 20.84 -8.90
C LEU A 20 -0.15 20.07 -9.54
N LYS A 21 -0.42 18.81 -9.86
CA LYS A 21 0.59 17.86 -10.32
C LYS A 21 0.36 17.47 -11.77
N ASP A 22 1.45 17.25 -12.49
CA ASP A 22 1.40 16.57 -13.78
C ASP A 22 1.29 15.04 -13.64
N HIS A 23 1.31 14.34 -14.77
CA HIS A 23 1.20 12.88 -14.82
C HIS A 23 2.35 12.13 -14.14
N GLN A 24 3.49 12.77 -13.87
CA GLN A 24 4.64 12.19 -13.17
C GLN A 24 4.70 12.62 -11.70
N GLY A 25 3.69 13.34 -11.23
CA GLY A 25 3.63 13.87 -9.87
C GLY A 25 4.50 15.11 -9.64
N ASN A 26 4.97 15.79 -10.70
CA ASN A 26 5.71 17.04 -10.56
C ASN A 26 4.75 18.16 -10.15
N ASN A 27 5.11 18.97 -9.15
CA ASN A 27 4.31 20.12 -8.74
C ASN A 27 4.44 21.25 -9.77
N THR A 28 3.50 21.35 -10.70
CA THR A 28 3.48 22.35 -11.78
C THR A 28 2.95 23.71 -11.33
N GLU A 29 1.97 23.71 -10.43
CA GLU A 29 1.42 24.94 -9.84
C GLU A 29 1.17 24.78 -8.36
N VAL A 30 1.27 25.90 -7.63
CA VAL A 30 0.84 25.99 -6.24
C VAL A 30 -0.22 27.06 -6.09
N LEU A 31 -1.37 26.67 -5.54
CA LEU A 31 -2.50 27.58 -5.33
C LEU A 31 -2.69 27.87 -3.84
N ASN A 32 -2.98 29.11 -3.46
CA ASN A 32 -3.48 29.39 -2.11
C ASN A 32 -4.99 29.05 -1.99
N GLN A 33 -5.56 29.16 -0.79
CA GLN A 33 -7.00 28.96 -0.55
C GLN A 33 -7.94 29.85 -1.40
N ALA A 34 -7.46 31.00 -1.86
CA ALA A 34 -8.19 31.88 -2.76
C ALA A 34 -8.03 31.49 -4.25
N LYS A 35 -7.41 30.35 -4.54
CA LYS A 35 -7.09 29.84 -5.89
C LYS A 35 -6.17 30.76 -6.70
N GLN A 36 -5.37 31.56 -6.01
CA GLN A 36 -4.36 32.38 -6.65
C GLN A 36 -3.09 31.55 -6.84
N VAL A 37 -2.51 31.62 -8.04
CA VAL A 37 -1.24 30.96 -8.36
C VAL A 37 -0.12 31.66 -7.59
N MET A 38 0.48 30.91 -6.67
CA MET A 38 1.61 31.33 -5.84
C MET A 38 2.94 30.98 -6.49
N GLU A 39 2.96 29.86 -7.22
CA GLU A 39 4.11 29.42 -7.99
C GLU A 39 3.65 28.69 -9.25
N TYR A 40 4.40 28.91 -10.33
CA TYR A 40 4.32 28.17 -11.59
C TYR A 40 5.70 27.58 -11.86
N SER A 41 5.77 26.28 -12.17
CA SER A 41 7.01 25.54 -12.41
C SER A 41 6.86 24.59 -13.59
N ASP A 42 7.72 24.78 -14.60
CA ASP A 42 7.95 23.80 -15.65
C ASP A 42 9.29 23.10 -15.43
N TYR A 43 9.35 21.82 -15.78
CA TYR A 43 10.51 20.97 -15.57
C TYR A 43 11.05 20.42 -16.89
N TYR A 44 12.37 20.42 -17.02
CA TYR A 44 13.06 19.58 -17.99
C TYR A 44 12.85 18.11 -17.62
N PRO A 45 13.00 17.17 -18.58
CA PRO A 45 12.92 15.73 -18.29
C PRO A 45 13.89 15.22 -17.21
N ASP A 46 14.98 15.95 -16.96
CA ASP A 46 15.95 15.63 -15.91
C ASP A 46 15.62 16.28 -14.56
N GLY A 47 14.44 16.91 -14.47
CA GLY A 47 13.89 17.63 -13.32
C GLY A 47 14.54 18.96 -12.98
N MET A 48 15.39 19.51 -13.84
CA MET A 48 15.78 20.92 -13.73
C MET A 48 14.58 21.82 -14.02
N ARG A 49 14.45 22.93 -13.31
CA ARG A 49 13.34 23.87 -13.52
C ARG A 49 13.64 24.85 -14.66
N PHE A 50 12.62 25.22 -15.43
CA PHE A 50 12.72 26.25 -16.46
C PHE A 50 12.93 27.63 -15.85
N GLU A 51 13.69 28.49 -16.53
CA GLU A 51 14.00 29.85 -16.06
C GLU A 51 12.75 30.73 -15.93
N GLU A 52 11.71 30.48 -16.73
CA GLU A 52 10.43 31.21 -16.72
C GLU A 52 9.53 30.87 -15.51
N SER A 53 9.96 29.95 -14.63
CA SER A 53 9.21 29.57 -13.44
C SER A 53 9.20 30.69 -12.39
N THR A 54 8.02 31.17 -12.03
CA THR A 54 7.83 32.30 -11.09
C THR A 54 7.47 31.81 -9.69
N SER A 55 8.21 32.24 -8.66
CA SER A 55 7.87 31.97 -7.24
C SER A 55 7.62 33.27 -6.48
N ASN A 56 6.39 33.48 -5.99
CA ASN A 56 6.02 34.67 -5.21
C ASN A 56 6.10 34.50 -3.67
N SER A 57 6.60 33.36 -3.17
CA SER A 57 6.70 33.09 -1.73
C SER A 57 7.83 32.09 -1.40
N ALA A 58 8.13 31.96 -0.11
CA ALA A 58 9.20 31.16 0.49
C ALA A 58 9.36 29.77 -0.13
N ALA A 59 10.63 29.37 -0.32
CA ALA A 59 11.06 28.18 -1.05
C ALA A 59 10.24 26.92 -0.71
N LEU A 60 9.49 26.43 -1.70
CA LEU A 60 8.86 25.10 -1.63
C LEU A 60 9.94 24.01 -1.52
N PRO A 61 9.81 23.08 -0.56
CA PRO A 61 10.66 21.90 -0.51
C PRO A 61 10.30 20.91 -1.64
N TYR A 62 9.02 20.53 -1.81
CA TYR A 62 8.65 19.46 -2.77
C TYR A 62 8.35 19.96 -4.18
N ARG A 63 9.01 19.36 -5.19
CA ARG A 63 8.95 19.83 -6.58
C ARG A 63 8.83 18.67 -7.56
N TYR A 64 9.93 18.25 -8.18
CA TYR A 64 9.97 17.20 -9.20
C TYR A 64 9.73 15.81 -8.58
N ASN A 65 8.86 15.01 -9.19
CA ASN A 65 8.28 13.75 -8.70
C ASN A 65 7.76 13.81 -7.25
N GLY A 66 7.32 14.99 -6.81
CA GLY A 66 6.94 15.22 -5.42
C GLY A 66 8.09 15.01 -4.43
N LYS A 67 9.35 15.10 -4.86
CA LYS A 67 10.55 14.97 -4.02
C LYS A 67 11.02 16.32 -3.51
N GLU A 68 11.60 16.29 -2.32
CA GLU A 68 12.16 17.46 -1.66
C GLU A 68 13.44 17.89 -2.36
N LEU A 69 13.49 19.16 -2.78
CA LEU A 69 14.66 19.81 -3.32
C LEU A 69 15.47 20.43 -2.19
N GLU A 70 16.59 19.79 -1.88
CA GLU A 70 17.60 20.28 -0.95
C GLU A 70 18.51 21.29 -1.66
N SER A 71 18.25 22.58 -1.44
CA SER A 71 19.01 23.69 -2.02
C SER A 71 20.02 24.32 -1.04
N MET A 72 20.06 23.84 0.21
CA MET A 72 21.01 24.36 1.20
C MET A 72 22.45 24.23 0.72
N ASN A 73 23.22 25.31 0.88
CA ASN A 73 24.62 25.42 0.45
C ASN A 73 24.85 25.21 -1.06
N GLY A 74 23.83 25.37 -1.90
CA GLY A 74 23.94 25.21 -3.35
C GLY A 74 23.97 23.76 -3.82
N LEU A 75 23.57 22.81 -2.97
CA LEU A 75 23.57 21.38 -3.29
C LEU A 75 22.59 21.03 -4.42
N ASN A 76 21.44 21.71 -4.48
CA ASN A 76 20.38 21.54 -5.47
C ASN A 76 20.12 20.07 -5.85
N GLN A 77 19.81 19.25 -4.85
CA GLN A 77 19.58 17.81 -5.05
C GLN A 77 18.18 17.41 -4.61
N TYR A 78 17.58 16.48 -5.33
CA TYR A 78 16.34 15.85 -4.91
C TYR A 78 16.60 14.67 -3.99
N ASP A 79 15.94 14.65 -2.84
CA ASP A 79 15.97 13.51 -1.92
C ASP A 79 14.92 12.46 -2.33
N TYR A 80 15.40 11.31 -2.82
CA TYR A 80 14.57 10.13 -3.14
C TYR A 80 14.63 9.07 -2.02
N GLY A 81 15.12 9.44 -0.84
CA GLY A 81 15.18 8.57 0.35
C GLY A 81 16.40 7.66 0.36
N ALA A 82 16.48 6.70 -0.58
CA ALA A 82 17.61 5.78 -0.68
C ALA A 82 18.83 6.43 -1.35
N ARG A 83 18.60 7.42 -2.21
CA ARG A 83 19.62 8.13 -3.01
C ARG A 83 19.25 9.60 -3.14
N ARG A 84 20.25 10.43 -3.38
CA ARG A 84 20.04 11.81 -3.85
C ARG A 84 20.24 11.88 -5.35
N ARG A 85 19.48 12.74 -6.01
CA ARG A 85 19.57 12.99 -7.44
C ARG A 85 20.03 14.43 -7.69
N GLU A 86 20.98 14.61 -8.58
CA GLU A 86 21.45 15.93 -9.00
C GLU A 86 20.37 16.66 -9.83
N THR A 87 20.36 18.00 -9.78
CA THR A 87 19.52 18.80 -10.69
C THR A 87 20.32 19.23 -11.91
N GLY A 88 19.77 18.96 -13.11
CA GLY A 88 20.41 19.30 -14.40
C GLY A 88 21.24 18.18 -15.04
N ILE A 89 21.42 17.04 -14.36
CA ILE A 89 21.92 15.81 -14.97
C ILE A 89 21.09 14.63 -14.42
N PRO A 90 20.56 13.73 -15.27
CA PRO A 90 19.72 12.61 -14.84
C PRO A 90 20.57 11.46 -14.25
N VAL A 91 21.29 11.74 -13.18
CA VAL A 91 22.13 10.76 -12.48
C VAL A 91 21.88 10.76 -10.97
N TRP A 92 22.05 9.59 -10.37
CA TRP A 92 22.18 9.46 -8.93
C TRP A 92 23.53 10.00 -8.48
N THR A 93 23.56 10.64 -7.32
CA THR A 93 24.80 11.14 -6.72
C THR A 93 25.59 10.03 -5.99
N THR A 94 24.97 8.85 -5.84
CA THR A 94 25.53 7.67 -5.19
C THR A 94 25.21 6.41 -5.99
N VAL A 95 26.06 5.39 -5.86
CA VAL A 95 25.87 4.06 -6.48
C VAL A 95 24.51 3.50 -6.09
N ASP A 96 23.75 3.03 -7.08
CA ASP A 96 22.55 2.23 -6.88
C ASP A 96 22.90 0.98 -6.05
N PRO A 97 22.31 0.80 -4.85
CA PRO A 97 22.50 -0.39 -4.04
C PRO A 97 22.18 -1.71 -4.76
N LEU A 98 21.46 -1.62 -5.88
CA LEU A 98 21.02 -2.72 -6.72
C LEU A 98 21.73 -2.78 -8.07
N CYS A 99 22.80 -2.01 -8.27
CA CYS A 99 23.53 -1.97 -9.53
C CYS A 99 24.01 -3.34 -10.01
N GLU A 100 24.28 -4.27 -9.09
CA GLU A 100 24.65 -5.66 -9.41
C GLU A 100 23.53 -6.46 -10.07
N LYS A 101 22.27 -6.00 -10.01
CA LYS A 101 21.15 -6.59 -10.76
C LYS A 101 21.12 -6.16 -12.23
N TYR A 102 21.80 -5.05 -12.57
CA TYR A 102 21.70 -4.40 -13.86
C TYR A 102 23.10 -4.18 -14.46
N TYR A 103 23.84 -5.26 -14.72
CA TYR A 103 25.22 -5.16 -15.23
C TYR A 103 25.38 -4.33 -16.52
N GLY A 104 24.32 -4.19 -17.32
CA GLY A 104 24.30 -3.37 -18.54
C GLY A 104 23.91 -1.90 -18.34
N VAL A 105 23.57 -1.50 -17.11
CA VAL A 105 23.11 -0.15 -16.76
C VAL A 105 24.12 0.47 -15.80
N SER A 106 24.47 1.74 -16.00
CA SER A 106 25.35 2.44 -15.08
C SER A 106 24.75 2.42 -13.67
N PRO A 107 25.54 2.13 -12.61
CA PRO A 107 25.09 2.22 -11.22
C PRO A 107 24.58 3.61 -10.81
N TYR A 108 24.81 4.63 -11.64
CA TYR A 108 24.37 6.00 -11.40
C TYR A 108 23.22 6.44 -12.32
N ALA A 109 22.73 5.55 -13.19
CA ALA A 109 21.68 5.91 -14.14
C ALA A 109 20.33 6.12 -13.42
N TYR A 110 19.76 7.31 -13.58
CA TYR A 110 18.39 7.60 -13.16
C TYR A 110 17.42 7.05 -14.20
N CYS A 111 16.42 6.26 -13.78
CA CYS A 111 15.32 5.79 -14.64
C CYS A 111 15.76 5.07 -15.95
N VAL A 112 16.94 4.46 -15.95
CA VAL A 112 17.57 3.84 -17.15
C VAL A 112 17.66 4.85 -18.32
N ASN A 113 17.96 6.12 -18.00
CA ASN A 113 17.99 7.24 -18.94
C ASN A 113 16.65 7.54 -19.64
N ASN A 114 15.52 7.10 -19.09
CA ASN A 114 14.18 7.43 -19.61
C ASN A 114 13.27 8.05 -18.53
N PRO A 115 13.59 9.26 -18.04
CA PRO A 115 12.86 9.91 -16.96
C PRO A 115 11.51 10.52 -17.39
N ILE A 116 11.16 10.48 -18.68
CA ILE A 116 9.84 10.91 -19.19
C ILE A 116 8.80 9.82 -18.95
N ASN A 117 9.19 8.55 -19.14
CA ASN A 117 8.27 7.41 -19.01
C ASN A 117 8.37 6.72 -17.65
N ASN A 118 9.51 6.86 -16.97
CA ASN A 118 9.78 6.18 -15.71
C ASN A 118 9.99 7.20 -14.60
N VAL A 119 9.43 6.91 -13.44
CA VAL A 119 9.75 7.59 -12.18
C VAL A 119 10.34 6.53 -11.27
N ASP A 120 11.53 6.77 -10.73
CA ASP A 120 12.06 5.96 -9.63
C ASP A 120 11.41 6.50 -8.34
N PRO A 121 10.47 5.77 -7.71
CA PRO A 121 9.71 6.34 -6.60
C PRO A 121 10.59 6.52 -5.36
N ASN A 122 11.66 5.72 -5.16
CA ASN A 122 12.54 5.75 -3.98
C ASN A 122 13.64 4.65 -3.92
N GLY A 123 13.90 3.89 -4.99
CA GLY A 123 14.86 2.77 -4.96
C GLY A 123 14.41 1.59 -4.11
N GLU A 124 13.10 1.44 -3.93
CA GLU A 124 12.46 0.47 -3.04
C GLU A 124 11.42 -0.35 -3.82
N GLU A 125 11.18 -1.59 -3.36
CA GLU A 125 10.75 -2.69 -4.24
C GLU A 125 9.88 -3.70 -3.48
N ILE A 126 8.74 -4.09 -4.06
CA ILE A 126 8.11 -5.38 -3.73
C ILE A 126 8.75 -6.43 -4.64
N TRP A 127 9.37 -7.47 -4.07
CA TRP A 127 9.87 -8.60 -4.85
C TRP A 127 8.86 -9.74 -4.87
N ILE A 128 8.65 -10.31 -6.05
CA ILE A 128 7.88 -11.54 -6.24
C ILE A 128 8.88 -12.68 -6.45
N TYR A 129 9.03 -13.54 -5.45
CA TYR A 129 9.90 -14.72 -5.49
C TYR A 129 9.13 -15.94 -5.98
N TYR A 130 9.71 -16.66 -6.93
CA TYR A 130 9.11 -17.83 -7.56
C TYR A 130 10.18 -18.85 -7.94
N HIS A 131 9.76 -20.09 -8.20
CA HIS A 131 10.66 -21.10 -8.77
C HIS A 131 10.40 -21.20 -10.28
N ASP A 132 11.46 -21.24 -11.07
CA ASP A 132 11.38 -21.52 -12.51
C ASP A 132 11.12 -23.01 -12.80
N ALA A 133 11.05 -23.37 -14.08
CA ALA A 133 10.77 -24.75 -14.51
C ALA A 133 11.83 -25.76 -14.03
N ASP A 134 13.06 -25.30 -13.77
CA ASP A 134 14.18 -26.09 -13.27
C ASP A 134 14.26 -26.07 -11.74
N ASN A 135 13.24 -25.51 -11.08
CA ASN A 135 13.16 -25.34 -9.63
C ASN A 135 14.26 -24.45 -9.03
N ASN A 136 14.80 -23.50 -9.80
CA ASN A 136 15.70 -22.48 -9.27
C ASN A 136 14.87 -21.29 -8.76
N LEU A 137 15.30 -20.73 -7.62
CA LEU A 137 14.68 -19.54 -7.06
C LEU A 137 15.00 -18.32 -7.93
N GLN A 138 13.95 -17.73 -8.48
CA GLN A 138 13.96 -16.50 -9.25
C GLN A 138 13.19 -15.41 -8.52
N LYS A 139 13.38 -14.16 -8.95
CA LYS A 139 12.61 -13.03 -8.43
C LYS A 139 12.41 -11.96 -9.50
N ILE A 140 11.29 -11.27 -9.42
CA ILE A 140 10.99 -10.10 -10.24
C ILE A 140 10.52 -8.95 -9.35
N GLN A 141 10.92 -7.74 -9.71
CA GLN A 141 10.48 -6.53 -9.04
C GLN A 141 9.08 -6.15 -9.53
N TYR A 142 8.18 -5.89 -8.59
CA TYR A 142 6.91 -5.24 -8.87
C TYR A 142 7.05 -3.72 -8.85
N THR A 143 6.52 -3.07 -9.89
CA THR A 143 6.24 -1.63 -9.91
C THR A 143 4.76 -1.40 -10.22
N GLN A 144 4.17 -0.36 -9.62
CA GLN A 144 2.74 -0.09 -9.74
C GLN A 144 2.32 0.06 -11.21
N GLY A 145 1.38 -0.78 -11.66
CA GLY A 145 0.87 -0.76 -13.03
C GLY A 145 1.75 -1.46 -14.06
N MET A 146 2.80 -2.18 -13.65
CA MET A 146 3.70 -2.85 -14.58
C MET A 146 2.99 -3.89 -15.45
N LYS A 147 3.52 -4.10 -16.66
CA LYS A 147 3.11 -5.20 -17.54
C LYS A 147 4.12 -6.32 -17.46
N TYR A 148 3.64 -7.53 -17.19
CA TYR A 148 4.45 -8.75 -17.24
C TYR A 148 4.30 -9.44 -18.60
N THR A 149 5.43 -9.75 -19.23
CA THR A 149 5.48 -10.41 -20.54
C THR A 149 6.08 -11.82 -20.48
N GLY A 150 6.41 -12.31 -19.28
CA GLY A 150 6.87 -13.68 -19.09
C GLY A 150 5.70 -14.67 -19.00
N ASP A 151 6.03 -15.93 -18.77
CA ASP A 151 5.10 -17.06 -18.79
C ASP A 151 4.88 -17.70 -17.42
N ASN A 152 5.54 -17.21 -16.37
CA ASN A 152 5.35 -17.77 -15.03
C ASN A 152 3.96 -17.41 -14.48
N ALA A 153 3.16 -18.44 -14.20
CA ALA A 153 1.77 -18.27 -13.77
C ALA A 153 1.63 -17.59 -12.40
N PHE A 154 2.55 -17.85 -11.46
CA PHE A 154 2.54 -17.21 -10.14
C PHE A 154 2.90 -15.73 -10.23
N VAL A 155 3.92 -15.39 -11.02
CA VAL A 155 4.26 -13.99 -11.29
C VAL A 155 3.10 -13.26 -11.95
N SER A 156 2.47 -13.88 -12.95
CA SER A 156 1.30 -13.32 -13.63
C SER A 156 0.13 -13.08 -12.67
N ALA A 157 -0.19 -14.04 -11.80
CA ALA A 157 -1.25 -13.92 -10.81
C ALA A 157 -0.94 -12.81 -9.78
N SER A 158 0.29 -12.77 -9.28
CA SER A 158 0.74 -11.77 -8.30
C SER A 158 0.67 -10.35 -8.87
N ILE A 159 1.21 -10.13 -10.08
CA ILE A 159 1.17 -8.82 -10.73
C ILE A 159 -0.27 -8.41 -11.07
N ASN A 160 -1.13 -9.36 -11.45
CA ASN A 160 -2.54 -9.07 -11.71
C ASN A 160 -3.25 -8.54 -10.44
N VAL A 161 -3.18 -9.25 -9.32
CA VAL A 161 -3.85 -8.81 -8.07
C VAL A 161 -3.27 -7.50 -7.55
N LEU A 162 -1.95 -7.29 -7.65
CA LEU A 162 -1.32 -6.03 -7.25
C LEU A 162 -1.75 -4.88 -8.16
N ASN A 163 -1.86 -5.09 -9.47
CA ASN A 163 -2.37 -4.08 -10.40
C ASN A 163 -3.86 -3.77 -10.19
N GLN A 164 -4.68 -4.78 -9.85
CA GLN A 164 -6.08 -4.57 -9.49
C GLN A 164 -6.19 -3.71 -8.23
N MET A 165 -5.41 -4.01 -7.19
CA MET A 165 -5.34 -3.18 -5.98
C MET A 165 -4.87 -1.75 -6.31
N ASN A 166 -3.81 -1.63 -7.11
CA ASN A 166 -3.25 -0.34 -7.56
C ASN A 166 -4.26 0.53 -8.32
N SER A 167 -5.24 -0.07 -9.00
CA SER A 167 -6.25 0.70 -9.73
C SER A 167 -7.27 1.41 -8.83
N THR A 168 -7.25 1.15 -7.52
CA THR A 168 -8.12 1.78 -6.53
C THR A 168 -7.38 2.83 -5.74
N LYS A 169 -8.02 3.96 -5.40
CA LYS A 169 -7.40 5.07 -4.66
C LYS A 169 -6.70 4.62 -3.36
N ASN A 170 -7.40 3.83 -2.54
CA ASN A 170 -6.88 3.37 -1.26
C ASN A 170 -5.82 2.26 -1.43
N GLY A 171 -5.97 1.40 -2.44
CA GLY A 171 -4.99 0.37 -2.77
C GLY A 171 -3.69 0.94 -3.32
N GLU A 172 -3.75 1.95 -4.19
CA GLU A 172 -2.59 2.70 -4.69
C GLU A 172 -1.77 3.31 -3.56
N LEU A 173 -2.42 3.93 -2.57
CA LEU A 173 -1.72 4.55 -1.43
C LEU A 173 -0.96 3.52 -0.61
N VAL A 174 -1.61 2.40 -0.28
CA VAL A 174 -0.99 1.32 0.50
C VAL A 174 0.15 0.69 -0.29
N LEU A 175 -0.07 0.32 -1.55
CA LEU A 175 1.00 -0.24 -2.38
C LEU A 175 2.15 0.73 -2.58
N GLY A 176 1.88 2.01 -2.83
CA GLY A 176 2.91 3.02 -2.97
C GLY A 176 3.75 3.18 -1.70
N THR A 177 3.13 3.04 -0.52
CA THR A 177 3.86 3.06 0.76
C THR A 177 4.76 1.82 0.91
N LEU A 178 4.29 0.63 0.54
CA LEU A 178 5.05 -0.61 0.70
C LEU A 178 6.16 -0.77 -0.34
N VAL A 179 5.83 -0.50 -1.61
CA VAL A 179 6.82 -0.39 -2.68
C VAL A 179 7.84 0.66 -2.31
N GLY A 180 7.38 1.74 -1.68
CA GLY A 180 8.21 2.84 -1.25
C GLY A 180 8.72 2.79 0.18
N SER A 181 8.94 1.60 0.73
CA SER A 181 9.54 1.45 2.06
C SER A 181 10.98 0.92 1.97
N LYS A 182 11.83 1.40 2.89
CA LYS A 182 13.18 0.83 3.13
C LYS A 182 13.12 -0.63 3.52
N ASN A 183 12.00 -1.05 4.09
CA ASN A 183 11.70 -2.42 4.46
C ASN A 183 11.06 -3.16 3.28
N LYS A 184 11.33 -4.47 3.18
CA LYS A 184 10.84 -5.29 2.07
C LYS A 184 9.52 -5.96 2.42
N PHE A 185 8.59 -5.99 1.47
CA PHE A 185 7.28 -6.62 1.59
C PHE A 185 7.09 -7.60 0.44
N ASP A 186 7.74 -8.75 0.56
CA ASP A 186 7.99 -9.64 -0.56
C ASP A 186 6.86 -10.67 -0.74
N PHE A 187 6.39 -10.87 -1.97
CA PHE A 187 5.44 -11.93 -2.30
C PHE A 187 6.21 -13.21 -2.62
N THR A 188 5.84 -14.33 -1.99
CA THR A 188 6.52 -15.62 -2.21
C THR A 188 5.55 -16.69 -2.69
N ASN A 189 5.99 -17.55 -3.62
CA ASN A 189 5.23 -18.73 -4.04
C ASN A 189 5.31 -19.85 -3.00
N THR A 190 4.82 -19.58 -1.80
CA THR A 190 4.81 -20.51 -0.67
C THR A 190 3.49 -20.42 0.09
N PHE A 191 3.15 -21.47 0.84
CA PHE A 191 1.95 -21.51 1.66
C PHE A 191 2.27 -21.22 3.12
N ALA A 192 1.34 -20.52 3.78
CA ALA A 192 1.31 -20.46 5.23
C ALA A 192 1.20 -21.87 5.83
N LYS A 193 1.74 -22.07 7.04
CA LYS A 193 1.70 -23.35 7.74
C LYS A 193 0.72 -23.31 8.90
N ASP A 194 -0.08 -24.37 9.04
CA ASP A 194 -0.89 -24.56 10.25
C ASP A 194 -0.01 -24.93 11.46
N ARG A 195 -0.64 -25.05 12.65
CA ARG A 195 0.05 -25.46 13.90
C ARG A 195 0.69 -26.85 13.85
N HIS A 196 0.36 -27.66 12.85
CA HIS A 196 0.89 -29.00 12.63
C HIS A 196 1.94 -29.02 11.50
N GLY A 197 2.25 -27.87 10.88
CA GLY A 197 3.22 -27.74 9.80
C GLY A 197 2.66 -28.03 8.41
N ASN A 198 1.34 -28.17 8.24
CA ASN A 198 0.71 -28.44 6.95
C ASN A 198 0.45 -27.15 6.16
N ASP A 199 0.48 -27.24 4.83
CA ASP A 199 0.16 -26.11 3.94
C ASP A 199 -1.31 -25.68 4.06
N MET A 200 -1.53 -24.39 4.29
CA MET A 200 -2.83 -23.74 4.23
C MET A 200 -3.08 -23.24 2.79
N LYS A 201 -3.61 -24.12 1.93
CA LYS A 201 -3.67 -23.91 0.47
C LYS A 201 -4.64 -22.83 -0.04
N ASN A 202 -5.51 -22.30 0.82
CA ASN A 202 -6.58 -21.37 0.44
C ASN A 202 -6.43 -20.00 1.10
N VAL A 203 -5.27 -19.70 1.68
CA VAL A 203 -5.05 -18.51 2.49
C VAL A 203 -3.73 -17.86 2.08
N LEU A 204 -3.74 -16.54 1.93
CA LEU A 204 -2.53 -15.73 1.91
C LEU A 204 -2.20 -15.35 3.35
N SER A 205 -0.93 -15.15 3.68
CA SER A 205 -0.56 -14.69 5.02
C SER A 205 0.65 -13.77 4.99
N PHE A 206 0.61 -12.72 5.79
CA PHE A 206 1.76 -11.87 6.08
C PHE A 206 2.54 -12.38 7.30
N GLU A 207 3.85 -12.56 7.12
CA GLU A 207 4.81 -12.82 8.19
C GLU A 207 5.80 -11.66 8.30
N LYS A 208 5.79 -10.97 9.44
CA LYS A 208 6.74 -9.87 9.70
C LYS A 208 8.18 -10.38 9.85
N SER A 209 9.13 -9.61 9.33
CA SER A 209 10.56 -9.86 9.56
C SER A 209 11.03 -9.21 10.86
N LYS A 210 12.06 -9.80 11.50
CA LYS A 210 12.69 -9.25 12.72
C LYS A 210 13.35 -7.89 12.48
N ASN A 211 13.76 -7.61 11.24
CA ASN A 211 14.54 -6.42 10.87
C ASN A 211 13.69 -5.34 10.17
N GLY A 212 12.35 -5.42 10.26
CA GLY A 212 11.43 -4.58 9.50
C GLY A 212 10.98 -5.25 8.20
N GLY A 213 9.78 -4.91 7.74
CA GLY A 213 9.15 -5.53 6.57
C GLY A 213 8.54 -6.90 6.85
N GLY A 214 8.39 -7.71 5.82
CA GLY A 214 7.89 -9.07 5.92
C GLY A 214 7.67 -9.75 4.58
N GLU A 215 7.15 -10.96 4.65
CA GLU A 215 6.82 -11.78 3.49
C GLU A 215 5.33 -12.06 3.45
N ILE A 216 4.75 -12.02 2.25
CA ILE A 216 3.38 -12.45 1.97
C ILE A 216 3.48 -13.80 1.28
N HIS A 217 3.09 -14.85 2.02
CA HIS A 217 2.99 -16.21 1.51
C HIS A 217 1.79 -16.29 0.57
N ALA A 218 2.06 -16.18 -0.73
CA ALA A 218 1.04 -15.97 -1.76
C ALA A 218 0.70 -17.24 -2.57
N GLY A 219 1.09 -18.43 -2.08
CA GLY A 219 0.89 -19.70 -2.78
C GLY A 219 -0.57 -19.99 -3.14
N ALA A 220 -1.55 -19.48 -2.39
CA ALA A 220 -2.96 -19.66 -2.73
C ALA A 220 -3.39 -18.95 -4.02
N LEU A 221 -2.61 -17.99 -4.54
CA LEU A 221 -2.86 -17.43 -5.88
C LEU A 221 -2.80 -18.50 -6.98
N MET A 222 -2.12 -19.62 -6.71
CA MET A 222 -1.98 -20.78 -7.59
C MET A 222 -3.03 -21.87 -7.35
N THR A 223 -4.00 -21.63 -6.48
CA THR A 223 -5.07 -22.58 -6.18
C THR A 223 -6.42 -22.07 -6.69
N ASN A 224 -7.47 -22.90 -6.55
CA ASN A 224 -8.80 -22.62 -7.08
C ASN A 224 -9.62 -21.67 -6.16
N ILE A 225 -8.99 -20.63 -5.62
CA ILE A 225 -9.71 -19.56 -4.92
C ILE A 225 -10.33 -18.60 -5.94
N ASP A 226 -11.49 -18.04 -5.62
CA ASP A 226 -12.20 -17.07 -6.47
C ASP A 226 -11.33 -15.85 -6.79
N GLU A 227 -11.44 -15.30 -8.00
CA GLU A 227 -10.62 -14.16 -8.42
C GLU A 227 -10.84 -12.90 -7.55
N GLY A 228 -12.06 -12.69 -7.05
CA GLY A 228 -12.35 -11.64 -6.08
C GLY A 228 -11.68 -11.90 -4.72
N GLU A 229 -11.70 -13.14 -4.26
CA GLU A 229 -11.01 -13.54 -3.01
C GLU A 229 -9.49 -13.42 -3.12
N LYS A 230 -8.90 -13.65 -4.31
CA LYS A 230 -7.48 -13.37 -4.56
C LYS A 230 -7.15 -11.91 -4.32
N LEU A 231 -7.94 -10.99 -4.88
CA LEU A 231 -7.75 -9.55 -4.68
C LEU A 231 -7.93 -9.15 -3.21
N VAL A 232 -9.01 -9.60 -2.58
CA VAL A 232 -9.28 -9.29 -1.17
C VAL A 232 -8.16 -9.79 -0.27
N SER A 233 -7.70 -11.03 -0.46
CA SER A 233 -6.63 -11.61 0.34
C SER A 233 -5.30 -10.89 0.12
N ALA A 234 -4.95 -10.57 -1.14
CA ALA A 234 -3.71 -9.84 -1.42
C ALA A 234 -3.72 -8.43 -0.81
N ALA A 235 -4.85 -7.72 -0.89
CA ALA A 235 -5.01 -6.41 -0.29
C ALA A 235 -5.03 -6.47 1.25
N HIS A 236 -5.65 -7.49 1.83
CA HIS A 236 -5.66 -7.74 3.29
C HIS A 236 -4.24 -7.95 3.84
N GLU A 237 -3.48 -8.87 3.25
CA GLU A 237 -2.11 -9.14 3.71
C GLU A 237 -1.16 -7.97 3.43
N SER A 238 -1.35 -7.25 2.32
CA SER A 238 -0.62 -5.99 2.07
C SER A 238 -0.96 -4.94 3.13
N PHE A 239 -2.22 -4.85 3.58
CA PHE A 239 -2.58 -3.92 4.65
C PHE A 239 -1.96 -4.29 5.99
N HIS A 240 -1.78 -5.57 6.30
CA HIS A 240 -0.98 -5.99 7.44
C HIS A 240 0.46 -5.50 7.32
N GLY A 241 1.09 -5.66 6.15
CA GLY A 241 2.39 -5.06 5.86
C GLY A 241 2.42 -3.55 6.13
N TYR A 242 1.38 -2.83 5.70
CA TYR A 242 1.26 -1.38 5.91
C TYR A 242 1.06 -1.02 7.39
N GLN A 243 0.23 -1.77 8.12
CA GLN A 243 0.09 -1.60 9.56
C GLN A 243 1.41 -1.81 10.29
N TYR A 244 2.21 -2.79 9.87
CA TYR A 244 3.53 -3.03 10.44
C TYR A 244 4.47 -1.86 10.18
N GLU A 245 4.54 -1.43 8.92
CA GLU A 245 5.40 -0.33 8.48
C GLU A 245 5.08 0.98 9.20
N MET A 246 3.80 1.26 9.38
CA MET A 246 3.31 2.45 10.07
C MET A 246 3.31 2.30 11.61
N GLY A 247 3.81 1.18 12.14
CA GLY A 247 3.99 0.96 13.57
C GLY A 247 2.71 0.63 14.36
N GLN A 248 1.61 0.26 13.69
CA GLN A 248 0.38 -0.15 14.36
C GLN A 248 0.49 -1.57 14.93
N THR A 249 1.02 -1.64 16.15
CA THR A 249 1.14 -2.88 16.93
C THR A 249 0.64 -2.65 18.36
N MET A 250 0.21 -3.72 19.03
CA MET A 250 -0.11 -3.68 20.46
C MET A 250 0.95 -4.44 21.25
N GLY A 251 1.77 -3.72 22.01
CA GLY A 251 2.89 -4.31 22.75
C GLY A 251 3.90 -5.03 21.85
N GLY A 252 4.09 -4.56 20.61
CA GLY A 252 4.94 -5.17 19.59
C GLY A 252 4.30 -6.36 18.84
N SER A 253 3.06 -6.73 19.18
CA SER A 253 2.29 -7.76 18.47
C SER A 253 1.42 -7.14 17.38
N MET A 254 1.44 -7.76 16.20
CA MET A 254 0.50 -7.47 15.12
C MET A 254 -0.77 -8.31 15.18
N ALA A 255 -0.72 -9.45 15.89
CA ALA A 255 -1.84 -10.37 16.06
C ALA A 255 -2.88 -9.76 17.02
N THR A 256 -3.63 -8.79 16.51
CA THR A 256 -4.72 -8.15 17.23
C THR A 256 -6.00 -8.22 16.42
N VAL A 257 -7.12 -8.38 17.10
CA VAL A 257 -8.45 -8.42 16.45
C VAL A 257 -8.73 -7.10 15.74
N ASN A 258 -8.27 -6.00 16.32
CA ASN A 258 -8.41 -4.67 15.72
C ASN A 258 -7.66 -4.58 14.38
N ASN A 259 -6.45 -5.12 14.28
CA ASN A 259 -5.67 -5.11 13.03
C ASN A 259 -6.34 -5.96 11.95
N GLU A 260 -6.81 -7.16 12.32
CA GLU A 260 -7.54 -8.05 11.42
C GLU A 260 -8.81 -7.41 10.87
N VAL A 261 -9.65 -6.83 11.74
CA VAL A 261 -10.87 -6.13 11.31
C VAL A 261 -10.53 -4.98 10.35
N GLY A 262 -9.47 -4.21 10.65
CA GLY A 262 -9.00 -3.16 9.75
C GLY A 262 -8.54 -3.69 8.38
N ALA A 263 -7.80 -4.80 8.35
CA ALA A 263 -7.33 -5.44 7.12
C ALA A 263 -8.48 -6.03 6.30
N TYR A 264 -9.46 -6.66 6.95
CA TYR A 264 -10.66 -7.17 6.30
C TYR A 264 -11.48 -6.05 5.65
N LEU A 265 -11.72 -4.96 6.38
CA LEU A 265 -12.39 -3.77 5.84
C LEU A 265 -11.64 -3.21 4.63
N PHE A 266 -10.32 -3.09 4.73
CA PHE A 266 -9.48 -2.59 3.65
C PHE A 266 -9.54 -3.48 2.39
N GLY A 267 -9.29 -4.78 2.53
CA GLY A 267 -9.25 -5.70 1.39
C GLY A 267 -10.57 -5.73 0.63
N ARG A 268 -11.68 -5.68 1.36
CA ARG A 268 -13.03 -5.68 0.76
C ARG A 268 -13.41 -4.34 0.16
N ALA A 269 -13.02 -3.23 0.78
CA ALA A 269 -13.16 -1.91 0.18
C ALA A 269 -12.37 -1.78 -1.14
N VAL A 270 -11.17 -2.34 -1.21
CA VAL A 270 -10.39 -2.42 -2.46
C VAL A 270 -11.15 -3.21 -3.52
N TYR A 271 -11.66 -4.40 -3.19
CA TYR A 271 -12.43 -5.20 -4.16
C TYR A 271 -13.69 -4.46 -4.65
N TYR A 272 -14.50 -3.88 -3.76
CA TYR A 272 -15.68 -3.13 -4.17
C TYR A 272 -15.32 -1.90 -5.01
N SER A 273 -14.28 -1.16 -4.63
CA SER A 273 -13.81 -0.01 -5.41
C SER A 273 -13.37 -0.43 -6.82
N TYR A 274 -12.64 -1.55 -6.93
CA TYR A 274 -12.23 -2.11 -8.22
C TYR A 274 -13.42 -2.44 -9.12
N LYS A 275 -14.47 -3.06 -8.57
CA LYS A 275 -15.70 -3.38 -9.30
C LYS A 275 -16.47 -2.12 -9.71
N ILE A 276 -16.58 -1.14 -8.82
CA ILE A 276 -17.23 0.15 -9.09
C ILE A 276 -16.53 0.89 -10.25
N ILE A 277 -15.21 0.97 -10.22
CA ILE A 277 -14.40 1.63 -11.26
C ILE A 277 -14.60 0.99 -12.64
N ARG A 278 -14.86 -0.32 -12.67
CA ARG A 278 -15.14 -1.08 -13.91
C ARG A 278 -16.60 -1.01 -14.36
N GLY A 279 -17.47 -0.32 -13.62
CA GLY A 279 -18.90 -0.25 -13.91
C GLY A 279 -19.66 -1.55 -13.61
N GLU A 280 -19.07 -2.45 -12.81
CA GLU A 280 -19.64 -3.77 -12.50
C GLU A 280 -20.52 -3.74 -11.23
N GLY A 281 -20.60 -2.60 -10.55
CA GLY A 281 -21.43 -2.39 -9.35
C GLY A 281 -20.88 -3.08 -8.09
N TYR A 282 -21.72 -3.17 -7.05
CA TYR A 282 -21.39 -3.97 -5.86
C TYR A 282 -21.61 -5.45 -6.14
N ALA A 283 -20.56 -6.24 -6.03
CA ALA A 283 -20.67 -7.69 -6.07
C ALA A 283 -20.97 -8.23 -4.67
N ASN A 284 -22.00 -9.08 -4.56
CA ASN A 284 -22.31 -9.77 -3.32
C ASN A 284 -21.21 -10.77 -3.01
N MET A 285 -20.52 -10.55 -1.89
CA MET A 285 -19.45 -11.39 -1.42
C MET A 285 -19.75 -11.59 0.08
N PRO A 286 -20.43 -12.69 0.47
CA PRO A 286 -20.84 -12.88 1.86
C PRO A 286 -19.63 -12.94 2.79
N TRP A 287 -19.80 -12.45 4.02
CA TRP A 287 -18.74 -12.46 5.04
C TRP A 287 -18.88 -13.65 6.01
N GLY A 288 -20.04 -14.31 6.00
CA GLY A 288 -20.37 -15.41 6.91
C GLY A 288 -21.04 -16.59 6.24
N ASN A 289 -21.12 -17.70 6.97
CA ASN A 289 -21.72 -18.95 6.51
C ASN A 289 -23.26 -18.98 6.60
N GLY A 290 -23.94 -17.84 6.45
CA GLY A 290 -25.41 -17.75 6.50
C GLY A 290 -26.06 -17.97 7.88
N THR A 291 -25.30 -17.81 8.97
CA THR A 291 -25.80 -17.87 10.35
C THR A 291 -26.20 -16.48 10.85
N GLU A 292 -27.03 -16.39 11.92
CA GLU A 292 -27.41 -15.09 12.52
C GLU A 292 -26.18 -14.30 13.00
N LEU A 293 -25.23 -14.96 13.66
CA LEU A 293 -23.98 -14.34 14.09
C LEU A 293 -23.10 -13.92 12.91
N GLY A 294 -23.07 -14.73 11.84
CA GLY A 294 -22.39 -14.38 10.59
C GLY A 294 -23.03 -13.16 9.91
N LYS A 295 -24.36 -13.04 9.95
CA LYS A 295 -25.08 -11.90 9.38
C LYS A 295 -24.87 -10.62 10.19
N ASN A 296 -24.85 -10.70 11.52
CA ASN A 296 -24.52 -9.57 12.39
C ASN A 296 -23.08 -9.06 12.16
N TYR A 297 -22.16 -9.97 11.86
CA TYR A 297 -20.79 -9.64 11.47
C TYR A 297 -20.74 -8.93 10.11
N GLU A 298 -21.39 -9.51 9.10
CA GLU A 298 -21.52 -8.94 7.76
C GLU A 298 -22.11 -7.53 7.80
N ASP A 299 -23.26 -7.36 8.46
CA ASP A 299 -23.95 -6.07 8.53
C ASP A 299 -23.10 -4.99 9.24
N ALA A 300 -22.31 -5.37 10.25
CA ALA A 300 -21.41 -4.45 10.94
C ALA A 300 -20.23 -4.01 10.06
N MET A 301 -19.65 -4.92 9.27
CA MET A 301 -18.56 -4.61 8.34
C MET A 301 -19.07 -3.75 7.17
N ASP A 302 -20.20 -4.13 6.56
CA ASP A 302 -20.79 -3.41 5.43
C ASP A 302 -21.24 -2.00 5.83
N ALA A 303 -21.75 -1.81 7.05
CA ALA A 303 -22.08 -0.49 7.58
C ALA A 303 -20.87 0.45 7.66
N LEU A 304 -19.68 -0.07 8.01
CA LEU A 304 -18.45 0.70 8.01
C LEU A 304 -17.96 0.99 6.59
N ILE A 305 -17.99 -0.01 5.71
CA ILE A 305 -17.57 0.13 4.31
C ILE A 305 -18.40 1.19 3.57
N GLY A 306 -19.71 1.22 3.79
CA GLY A 306 -20.61 2.21 3.18
C GLY A 306 -20.60 3.58 3.88
N SER A 307 -19.87 3.76 4.98
CA SER A 307 -19.89 5.01 5.75
C SER A 307 -18.96 6.08 5.17
N ARG A 308 -19.44 7.33 5.16
CA ARG A 308 -18.63 8.48 4.70
C ARG A 308 -17.49 8.85 5.65
N ASN A 309 -17.68 8.63 6.94
CA ASN A 309 -16.73 9.00 7.98
C ASN A 309 -16.51 7.80 8.92
N PHE A 310 -15.30 7.68 9.44
CA PHE A 310 -15.00 6.70 10.46
C PHE A 310 -15.80 6.98 11.75
N ASN A 311 -16.40 5.92 12.31
CA ASN A 311 -17.09 5.97 13.58
C ASN A 311 -16.53 4.90 14.53
N LEU A 312 -15.97 5.34 15.67
CA LEU A 312 -15.33 4.43 16.62
C LEU A 312 -16.31 3.43 17.24
N THR A 313 -17.56 3.82 17.48
CA THR A 313 -18.58 2.93 18.04
C THR A 313 -18.97 1.83 17.04
N GLN A 314 -19.14 2.18 15.76
CA GLN A 314 -19.37 1.18 14.71
C GLN A 314 -18.16 0.25 14.54
N TYR A 315 -16.94 0.78 14.63
CA TYR A 315 -15.72 -0.02 14.57
C TYR A 315 -15.62 -1.01 15.74
N GLN A 316 -15.93 -0.56 16.96
CA GLN A 316 -15.99 -1.43 18.15
C GLN A 316 -17.10 -2.49 18.02
N ALA A 317 -18.24 -2.14 17.43
CA ALA A 317 -19.30 -3.10 17.13
C ALA A 317 -18.82 -4.16 16.13
N ALA A 318 -18.12 -3.77 15.06
CA ALA A 318 -17.54 -4.70 14.08
C ALA A 318 -16.51 -5.64 14.71
N ILE A 319 -15.65 -5.16 15.61
CA ILE A 319 -14.72 -6.00 16.39
C ILE A 319 -15.47 -7.04 17.23
N ASN A 320 -16.52 -6.62 17.94
CA ASN A 320 -17.29 -7.52 18.79
C ASN A 320 -18.05 -8.57 17.94
N SER A 321 -18.67 -8.17 16.83
CA SER A 321 -19.35 -9.09 15.93
C SER A 321 -18.36 -10.04 15.23
N PHE A 322 -17.16 -9.58 14.87
CA PHE A 322 -16.10 -10.42 14.28
C PHE A 322 -15.68 -11.54 15.25
N LEU A 323 -15.48 -11.24 16.54
CA LEU A 323 -15.14 -12.25 17.55
C LEU A 323 -16.22 -13.33 17.69
N GLN A 324 -17.49 -12.95 17.58
CA GLN A 324 -18.62 -13.86 17.69
C GLN A 324 -18.86 -14.65 16.38
N GLY A 325 -18.81 -13.98 15.24
CA GLY A 325 -19.12 -14.54 13.91
C GLY A 325 -17.98 -15.38 13.33
N SER A 326 -16.72 -14.95 13.50
CA SER A 326 -15.56 -15.69 12.99
C SER A 326 -15.40 -17.07 13.64
N ALA A 327 -15.81 -17.23 14.91
CA ALA A 327 -15.82 -18.51 15.62
C ALA A 327 -16.80 -19.53 15.03
N VAL A 328 -17.89 -19.06 14.43
CA VAL A 328 -18.90 -19.90 13.77
C VAL A 328 -18.48 -20.26 12.33
N ASN A 329 -17.60 -19.46 11.70
CA ASN A 329 -17.10 -19.72 10.36
C ASN A 329 -16.06 -20.87 10.28
N VAL A 330 -15.37 -21.20 11.39
CA VAL A 330 -14.36 -22.28 11.45
C VAL A 330 -14.79 -23.52 12.24
N SER A 331 -15.96 -23.51 12.87
CA SER A 331 -16.47 -24.64 13.65
C SER A 331 -17.39 -25.50 12.80
N THR A 332 -16.95 -26.71 12.43
CA THR A 332 -17.86 -27.78 11.96
C THR A 332 -18.83 -28.27 13.05
N THR A 333 -18.76 -27.69 14.25
CA THR A 333 -19.48 -28.12 15.45
C THR A 333 -20.45 -27.08 16.03
N ASN A 334 -20.61 -25.91 15.40
CA ASN A 334 -21.52 -24.84 15.87
C ASN A 334 -21.31 -24.45 17.35
N ILE A 335 -20.08 -24.56 17.89
CA ILE A 335 -19.79 -24.17 19.27
C ILE A 335 -19.37 -22.70 19.31
N PRO A 336 -20.14 -21.79 19.94
CA PRO A 336 -19.74 -20.39 20.12
C PRO A 336 -18.42 -20.31 20.90
N GLY A 337 -17.44 -19.55 20.39
CA GLY A 337 -16.19 -19.26 21.11
C GLY A 337 -14.96 -20.11 20.76
N MET A 338 -15.01 -20.97 19.72
CA MET A 338 -13.83 -21.70 19.21
C MET A 338 -13.37 -21.21 17.81
N GLY A 339 -13.12 -19.91 17.67
CA GLY A 339 -12.48 -19.33 16.49
C GLY A 339 -10.97 -19.18 16.68
N ILE A 340 -10.18 -19.14 15.59
CA ILE A 340 -8.75 -18.82 15.69
C ILE A 340 -8.52 -17.47 16.41
N TYR A 341 -9.48 -16.55 16.30
CA TYR A 341 -9.48 -15.23 16.90
C TYR A 341 -10.05 -15.16 18.33
N THR A 342 -10.54 -16.27 18.90
CA THR A 342 -10.95 -16.36 20.31
C THR A 342 -9.90 -17.05 21.19
N THR A 343 -8.77 -17.49 20.60
CA THR A 343 -7.64 -18.09 21.31
C THR A 343 -6.67 -17.04 21.86
N ASN A 344 -5.80 -17.44 22.80
CA ASN A 344 -4.75 -16.58 23.42
C ASN A 344 -3.77 -15.91 22.44
N HIS A 345 -3.87 -16.19 21.13
CA HIS A 345 -2.99 -15.65 20.09
C HIS A 345 -3.41 -14.27 19.59
N PHE A 346 -4.71 -13.97 19.56
CA PHE A 346 -5.22 -12.66 19.17
C PHE A 346 -5.71 -11.90 20.40
N LYS A 347 -5.20 -10.70 20.60
CA LYS A 347 -5.64 -9.81 21.68
C LYS A 347 -6.52 -8.70 21.12
N THR A 348 -7.58 -8.37 21.83
CA THR A 348 -8.37 -7.16 21.57
C THR A 348 -7.71 -5.99 22.27
N ASP A 349 -7.44 -4.90 21.56
CA ASP A 349 -6.93 -3.67 22.14
C ASP A 349 -8.09 -2.67 22.34
N PRO A 350 -8.63 -2.52 23.57
CA PRO A 350 -9.67 -1.54 23.84
C PRO A 350 -9.15 -0.10 23.79
N THR A 351 -7.83 0.11 23.75
CA THR A 351 -7.18 1.43 23.75
C THR A 351 -6.80 1.91 22.35
N LEU A 352 -6.87 1.06 21.32
CA LEU A 352 -6.63 1.43 19.93
C LEU A 352 -7.79 2.28 19.38
N THR A 353 -7.79 3.55 19.78
CA THR A 353 -8.80 4.56 19.45
C THR A 353 -8.58 5.20 18.07
N ASN A 354 -7.39 5.05 17.50
CA ASN A 354 -7.03 5.56 16.17
C ASN A 354 -6.43 4.45 15.30
N PRO A 355 -7.24 3.50 14.83
CA PRO A 355 -6.77 2.48 13.88
C PRO A 355 -6.46 3.14 12.53
N LEU A 356 -5.41 2.71 11.84
CA LEU A 356 -4.97 3.22 10.54
C LEU A 356 -6.07 3.15 9.48
N ILE A 357 -6.97 2.17 9.55
CA ILE A 357 -8.12 2.09 8.63
C ILE A 357 -8.96 3.38 8.63
N LYS A 358 -8.98 4.13 9.74
CA LYS A 358 -9.63 5.44 9.86
C LYS A 358 -9.15 6.45 8.82
N THR A 359 -7.87 6.42 8.43
CA THR A 359 -7.30 7.40 7.47
C THR A 359 -7.76 7.17 6.04
N PHE A 360 -8.41 6.04 5.77
CA PHE A 360 -8.89 5.65 4.45
C PHE A 360 -10.39 5.91 4.25
N PHE A 361 -11.08 6.52 5.22
CA PHE A 361 -12.49 6.87 5.06
C PHE A 361 -12.67 8.15 4.21
N PRO A 362 -13.68 8.20 3.30
CA PRO A 362 -14.58 7.11 2.94
C PRO A 362 -13.84 5.96 2.25
N LEU A 363 -14.16 4.71 2.64
CA LEU A 363 -13.47 3.52 2.15
C LEU A 363 -13.72 3.25 0.66
N LEU A 364 -14.83 3.77 0.14
CA LEU A 364 -15.26 3.66 -1.24
C LEU A 364 -15.28 5.04 -1.90
N PRO A 365 -15.09 5.11 -3.24
CA PRO A 365 -15.01 6.36 -4.00
C PRO A 365 -16.30 7.19 -4.01
#